data_AF-A0A2D6FY25-F1
#
_entry.id   AF-A0A2D6FY25-F1
#
_cell.length_a   1.000
_cell.length_b   1.000
_cell.length_c   1.000
_cell.angle_alpha   90.00
_cell.angle_beta   90.00
_cell.angle_gamma   90.00
#
_symmetry.space_group_name_H-M   'P 1'
#
loop_
_entity.id
_entity.type
_entity.pdbx_description
1 polymer ?
#
loop_
_entity_poly.entity_id
_entity_poly.type
_entity_poly.pdbx_seq_one_letter_code
_entity_poly.pdbx_strand_id
1 'polypeptide(L)'
;MTEDIIDEGIDNFETSGKLSDAERVALRYSDMMANAPDKIGPEIYDALGEHYSEAEIIELGAYIGFNIGYHTFFGSLDFYPMFTPDGRLVSQDESRRIYGDTPTSHLNGPTQRATTPDEAAE
;
A
#
# COMPACT_ATOMS: atom_id res chain seq x y z
N MET A 1 10.71 10.17 9.36
CA MET A 1 9.96 8.91 9.30
C MET A 1 10.95 7.78 9.54
N THR A 2 10.72 6.92 10.53
CA THR A 2 11.56 5.74 10.85
C THR A 2 10.93 4.49 10.23
N GLU A 3 11.70 3.41 10.03
CA GLU A 3 11.15 2.13 9.55
C GLU A 3 9.99 1.64 10.43
N ASP A 4 10.14 1.73 11.75
CA ASP A 4 9.07 1.38 12.70
C ASP A 4 7.74 2.13 12.46
N ILE A 5 7.76 3.35 11.90
CA ILE A 5 6.54 4.11 11.59
C ILE A 5 5.94 3.64 10.26
N ILE A 6 6.80 3.26 9.31
CA ILE A 6 6.39 2.72 8.01
C ILE A 6 5.65 1.39 8.22
N ASP A 7 6.24 0.48 8.99
CA ASP A 7 5.63 -0.83 9.28
C ASP A 7 4.28 -0.69 10.00
N GLU A 8 4.20 0.24 10.96
CA GLU A 8 2.95 0.53 11.66
C GLU A 8 1.86 1.11 10.74
N GLY A 9 2.25 1.98 9.80
CA GLY A 9 1.34 2.55 8.79
C GLY A 9 0.84 1.52 7.77
N ILE A 10 1.61 0.47 7.51
CA ILE A 10 1.23 -0.59 6.57
C ILE A 10 0.34 -1.62 7.26
N ASP A 11 0.80 -2.18 8.39
CA ASP A 11 0.18 -3.37 8.95
C ASP A 11 -0.85 -3.08 10.06
N ASN A 12 -0.73 -1.94 10.76
CA ASN A 12 -1.44 -1.71 12.04
C ASN A 12 -2.01 -0.29 12.20
N PHE A 13 -2.23 0.45 11.12
CA PHE A 13 -2.49 1.88 11.20
C PHE A 13 -3.74 2.23 12.04
N GLU A 14 -4.76 1.37 12.02
CA GLU A 14 -6.00 1.57 12.77
C GLU A 14 -5.79 1.59 14.30
N THR A 15 -4.84 0.81 14.79
CA THR A 15 -4.58 0.66 16.23
C THR A 15 -3.27 1.28 16.67
N SER A 16 -2.47 1.80 15.73
CA SER A 16 -1.15 2.33 16.03
C SER A 16 -1.24 3.57 16.91
N GLY A 17 -0.58 3.51 18.07
CA GLY A 17 -0.38 4.65 18.96
C GLY A 17 0.72 5.61 18.50
N LYS A 18 1.39 5.30 17.38
CA LYS A 18 2.47 6.13 16.80
C LYS A 18 1.99 7.05 15.69
N LEU A 19 0.77 6.83 15.19
CA LEU A 19 0.12 7.66 14.18
C LEU A 19 -0.85 8.64 14.83
N SER A 20 -0.86 9.86 14.31
CA SER A 20 -1.90 10.84 14.63
C SER A 20 -3.26 10.42 14.06
N ASP A 21 -4.33 11.02 14.58
CA ASP A 21 -5.68 10.76 14.09
C ASP A 21 -5.83 11.18 12.61
N ALA A 22 -5.20 12.30 12.21
CA ALA A 22 -5.16 12.75 10.82
C ALA A 22 -4.52 11.70 9.89
N GLU A 23 -3.34 11.18 10.26
CA GLU A 23 -2.64 10.15 9.49
C GLU A 23 -3.47 8.86 9.39
N ARG A 24 -4.12 8.45 10.48
CA ARG A 24 -4.95 7.25 10.52
C ARG A 24 -6.16 7.38 9.59
N VAL A 25 -6.84 8.53 9.58
CA VAL A 25 -7.97 8.78 8.69
C VAL A 25 -7.53 8.82 7.22
N ALA A 26 -6.37 9.43 6.91
CA ALA A 26 -5.82 9.44 5.56
C ALA A 26 -5.47 8.03 5.06
N LEU A 27 -4.84 7.19 5.92
CA LEU A 27 -4.54 5.80 5.60
C LEU A 27 -5.80 4.96 5.42
N ARG A 28 -6.83 5.17 6.25
CA ARG A 28 -8.16 4.54 6.08
C ARG A 28 -8.77 4.90 4.72
N TYR A 29 -8.74 6.17 4.34
CA TYR A 29 -9.24 6.60 3.04
C TYR A 29 -8.48 5.93 1.88
N SER A 30 -7.15 5.82 1.99
CA SER A 30 -6.31 5.12 1.01
C SER A 30 -6.64 3.63 0.91
N ASP A 31 -6.84 2.94 2.03
CA ASP A 31 -7.24 1.53 2.07
C ASP A 31 -8.62 1.33 1.42
N MET A 32 -9.59 2.18 1.76
CA MET A 32 -10.93 2.12 1.14
C MET A 32 -10.88 2.36 -0.37
N MET A 33 -10.07 3.31 -0.86
CA MET A 33 -9.91 3.56 -2.30
C MET A 33 -9.36 2.34 -3.05
N ALA A 34 -8.49 1.55 -2.41
CA ALA A 34 -7.90 0.35 -3.02
C ALA A 34 -8.82 -0.88 -2.92
N ASN A 35 -9.45 -1.09 -1.76
CA ASN A 35 -10.05 -2.37 -1.39
C ASN A 35 -11.58 -2.36 -1.26
N ALA A 36 -12.20 -1.19 -1.05
CA ALA A 36 -13.64 -1.05 -0.89
C ALA A 36 -14.16 0.33 -1.37
N PRO A 37 -13.91 0.72 -2.63
CA PRO A 37 -14.27 2.05 -3.12
C PRO A 37 -15.78 2.30 -3.12
N ASP A 38 -16.59 1.23 -3.17
CA ASP A 38 -18.05 1.25 -3.05
C ASP A 38 -18.54 1.69 -1.65
N LYS A 39 -17.67 1.62 -0.63
CA LYS A 39 -17.97 2.03 0.74
C LYS A 39 -17.60 3.49 1.03
N ILE A 40 -17.00 4.20 0.08
CA ILE A 40 -16.65 5.61 0.25
C ILE A 40 -17.93 6.44 0.21
N GLY A 41 -18.19 7.15 1.31
CA GLY A 41 -19.38 7.95 1.51
C GLY A 41 -19.11 9.22 2.33
N PRO A 42 -20.15 9.98 2.69
CA PRO A 42 -20.01 11.21 3.46
C PRO A 42 -19.21 11.04 4.75
N GLU A 43 -19.32 9.88 5.41
CA GLU A 43 -18.70 9.61 6.71
C GLU A 43 -17.17 9.71 6.67
N ILE A 44 -16.52 9.24 5.59
CA ILE A 44 -15.06 9.33 5.48
C ILE A 44 -14.61 10.75 5.11
N TYR A 45 -15.41 11.49 4.33
CA TYR A 45 -15.12 12.88 3.99
C TYR A 45 -15.33 13.82 5.18
N ASP A 46 -16.34 13.57 6.01
CA ASP A 46 -16.55 14.29 7.27
C ASP A 46 -15.35 14.09 8.21
N ALA A 47 -14.90 12.83 8.37
CA ALA A 47 -13.72 12.52 9.18
C ALA A 47 -12.43 13.15 8.62
N LEU A 48 -12.24 13.17 7.30
CA LEU A 48 -11.12 13.87 6.67
C LEU A 48 -11.20 15.38 6.91
N GLY A 49 -12.40 15.96 6.84
CA GLY A 49 -12.66 17.39 7.05
C GLY A 49 -12.35 17.89 8.46
N GLU A 50 -12.26 17.01 9.46
CA GLU A 50 -11.79 17.36 10.81
C GLU A 50 -10.29 17.71 10.85
N HIS A 51 -9.52 17.25 9.86
CA HIS A 51 -8.06 17.36 9.85
C HIS A 51 -7.48 18.05 8.60
N TYR A 52 -8.18 17.99 7.48
CA TYR A 52 -7.71 18.44 6.18
C TYR A 52 -8.69 19.44 5.56
N SER A 53 -8.15 20.42 4.85
CA SER A 53 -8.94 21.31 4.00
C SER A 53 -9.48 20.57 2.77
N GLU A 54 -10.52 21.11 2.16
CA GLU A 54 -11.09 20.55 0.93
C GLU A 54 -10.04 20.38 -0.18
N ALA A 55 -9.13 21.35 -0.33
CA ALA A 55 -8.04 21.28 -1.30
C ALA A 55 -7.07 20.11 -1.01
N GLU A 56 -6.70 19.91 0.25
CA GLU A 56 -5.84 18.79 0.67
C GLU A 56 -6.53 17.44 0.47
N ILE A 57 -7.85 17.35 0.70
CA ILE A 57 -8.64 16.14 0.46
C ILE A 57 -8.66 15.78 -1.03
N ILE A 58 -8.84 16.77 -1.91
CA ILE A 58 -8.78 16.57 -3.36
C ILE A 58 -7.39 16.13 -3.80
N GLU A 59 -6.33 16.77 -3.29
CA GLU A 59 -4.94 16.38 -3.57
C GLU A 59 -4.65 14.96 -3.12
N LEU A 60 -5.06 14.60 -1.89
CA LEU A 60 -4.91 13.27 -1.33
C LEU A 60 -5.61 12.22 -2.20
N GLY A 61 -6.87 12.46 -2.57
CA GLY A 61 -7.64 11.55 -3.43
C GLY A 61 -7.02 11.38 -4.82
N ALA A 62 -6.54 12.46 -5.43
CA ALA A 62 -5.85 12.42 -6.71
C ALA A 62 -4.55 11.60 -6.62
N TYR A 63 -3.75 11.84 -5.58
CA TYR A 63 -2.48 11.14 -5.37
C TYR A 63 -2.69 9.63 -5.18
N ILE A 64 -3.66 9.23 -4.36
CA ILE A 64 -4.02 7.82 -4.14
C ILE A 64 -4.53 7.20 -5.45
N GLY A 65 -5.48 7.84 -6.13
CA GLY A 65 -6.06 7.34 -7.37
C GLY A 65 -5.04 7.13 -8.48
N PHE A 66 -4.10 8.07 -8.65
CA PHE A 66 -3.01 7.91 -9.62
C PHE A 66 -2.10 6.73 -9.27
N ASN A 67 -1.71 6.57 -8.01
CA ASN A 67 -0.85 5.44 -7.60
C ASN A 67 -1.54 4.09 -7.83
N ILE A 68 -2.81 3.95 -7.45
CA ILE A 68 -3.58 2.71 -7.71
C ILE A 68 -3.66 2.43 -9.22
N GLY A 69 -3.92 3.47 -10.02
CA GLY A 69 -3.95 3.36 -11.49
C GLY A 69 -2.60 2.92 -12.07
N TYR A 70 -1.49 3.47 -11.56
CA TYR A 70 -0.14 3.04 -11.96
C TYR A 70 0.14 1.59 -11.57
N HIS A 71 -0.21 1.17 -10.36
CA HIS A 71 -0.06 -0.23 -9.95
C HIS A 71 -0.84 -1.20 -10.84
N THR A 72 -2.07 -0.83 -11.21
CA THR A 72 -2.89 -1.63 -12.13
C THR A 72 -2.27 -1.69 -13.53
N PHE A 73 -1.81 -0.54 -14.04
CA PHE A 73 -1.16 -0.45 -15.34
C PHE A 73 0.15 -1.24 -15.40
N PHE A 74 1.04 -1.07 -14.41
CA PHE A 74 2.31 -1.80 -14.35
C PHE A 74 2.10 -3.31 -14.14
N GLY A 75 1.09 -3.70 -13.37
CA GLY A 75 0.67 -5.09 -13.25
C GLY A 75 0.27 -5.69 -14.60
N SER A 76 -0.44 -4.94 -15.45
CA SER A 76 -0.82 -5.39 -16.80
C SER A 76 0.35 -5.56 -17.77
N LEU A 77 1.52 -5.00 -17.46
CA LEU A 77 2.74 -5.09 -18.26
C LEU A 77 3.73 -6.14 -17.74
N ASP A 78 3.33 -6.95 -16.75
CA ASP A 78 4.20 -7.88 -16.04
C ASP A 78 5.50 -7.21 -15.52
N PHE A 79 5.37 -5.99 -14.99
CA PHE A 79 6.51 -5.28 -14.44
C PHE A 79 6.83 -5.80 -13.04
N TYR A 80 7.75 -6.76 -12.92
CA TYR A 80 8.12 -7.35 -11.64
C TYR A 80 9.06 -6.43 -10.83
N PRO A 81 9.08 -6.57 -9.49
CA PRO A 81 10.02 -5.84 -8.64
C PRO A 81 11.46 -6.05 -9.09
N MET A 82 12.21 -4.96 -9.33
CA MET A 82 13.60 -5.07 -9.78
C MET A 82 14.58 -5.37 -8.64
N PHE A 83 14.08 -5.54 -7.42
CA PHE A 83 14.87 -5.83 -6.23
C PHE A 83 14.32 -7.06 -5.52
N THR A 84 15.21 -7.89 -4.98
CA THR A 84 14.84 -8.93 -4.02
C THR A 84 14.32 -8.32 -2.71
N PRO A 85 13.67 -9.10 -1.83
CA PRO A 85 13.24 -8.61 -0.52
C PRO A 85 14.36 -8.00 0.34
N ASP A 86 15.60 -8.48 0.17
CA ASP A 86 16.84 -7.98 0.80
C ASP A 86 17.53 -6.83 0.04
N GLY A 87 16.93 -6.33 -1.05
CA GLY A 87 17.37 -5.10 -1.72
C GLY A 87 18.41 -5.29 -2.83
N ARG A 88 18.68 -6.51 -3.28
CA ARG A 88 19.60 -6.79 -4.40
C ARG A 88 18.87 -6.63 -5.74
N LEU A 89 19.50 -5.95 -6.70
CA LEU A 89 18.98 -5.82 -8.05
C LEU A 89 18.88 -7.20 -8.75
N VAL A 90 17.75 -7.46 -9.41
CA VAL A 90 17.47 -8.70 -10.15
C VAL A 90 17.02 -8.44 -11.57
N SER A 91 17.25 -9.43 -12.46
CA SER A 91 16.66 -9.43 -13.79
C SER A 91 15.17 -9.76 -13.73
N GLN A 92 14.41 -9.46 -14.79
CA GLN A 92 12.98 -9.80 -14.86
C GLN A 92 12.73 -11.32 -14.77
N ASP A 93 13.61 -12.15 -15.36
CA ASP A 93 13.51 -13.62 -15.28
C ASP A 93 13.78 -14.16 -13.87
N GLU A 94 14.63 -13.49 -13.09
CA GLU A 94 14.88 -13.82 -11.69
C GLU A 94 13.74 -13.30 -10.80
N SER A 95 13.23 -12.11 -11.09
CA SER A 95 12.10 -11.52 -10.38
C SER A 95 10.81 -12.34 -10.53
N ARG A 96 10.47 -12.78 -11.75
CA ARG A 96 9.35 -13.69 -12.00
C ARG A 96 9.46 -15.00 -11.22
N ARG A 97 10.67 -15.53 -11.00
CA ARG A 97 10.89 -16.72 -10.17
C ARG A 97 10.66 -16.47 -8.69
N ILE A 98 10.93 -15.25 -8.20
CA ILE A 98 10.79 -14.88 -6.79
C ILE A 98 9.33 -14.48 -6.46
N TYR A 99 8.66 -13.78 -7.37
CA TYR A 99 7.35 -13.20 -7.14
C TYR A 99 6.20 -13.90 -7.87
N GLY A 100 6.49 -14.97 -8.62
CA GLY A 100 5.50 -15.74 -9.38
C GLY A 100 5.13 -15.13 -10.73
N ASP A 101 4.26 -15.81 -11.48
CA ASP A 101 3.87 -15.39 -12.84
C ASP A 101 2.94 -14.17 -12.87
N THR A 102 2.23 -13.89 -11.77
CA THR A 102 1.38 -12.70 -11.64
C THR A 102 2.03 -11.71 -10.68
N PRO A 103 2.42 -10.50 -11.12
CA PRO A 103 2.92 -9.48 -10.22
C PRO A 103 1.78 -9.03 -9.30
N THR A 104 1.70 -9.59 -8.10
CA THR A 104 0.82 -9.08 -7.06
C THR A 104 1.51 -7.88 -6.40
N SER A 105 0.86 -6.71 -6.45
CA SER A 105 1.25 -5.58 -5.60
C SER A 105 1.32 -6.07 -4.16
N HIS A 106 2.42 -5.81 -3.46
CA HIS A 106 2.73 -6.41 -2.16
C HIS A 106 1.70 -5.99 -1.10
N LEU A 107 0.66 -6.79 -0.90
CA LEU A 107 -0.39 -6.54 0.10
C LEU A 107 0.11 -6.70 1.55
N ASN A 108 1.35 -7.16 1.75
CA ASN A 108 1.94 -7.44 3.05
C ASN A 108 3.25 -6.64 3.24
N GLY A 109 3.43 -6.06 4.44
CA GLY A 109 4.58 -5.23 4.76
C GLY A 109 5.94 -5.95 4.68
N PRO A 110 7.06 -5.19 4.66
CA PRO A 110 8.42 -5.74 4.59
C PRO A 110 8.73 -6.79 5.66
N THR A 111 8.20 -6.59 6.86
CA THR A 111 8.46 -7.39 8.06
C THR A 111 7.71 -8.72 8.07
N GLN A 112 6.50 -8.77 7.49
CA GLN A 112 5.77 -10.03 7.31
C GLN A 112 6.45 -10.94 6.26
N ARG A 113 7.14 -10.37 5.27
CA ARG A 113 7.94 -11.13 4.28
C ARG A 113 9.16 -11.81 4.88
N ALA A 114 9.81 -11.22 5.88
CA ALA A 114 10.99 -11.81 6.52
C ALA A 114 10.64 -13.04 7.40
N THR A 115 9.37 -13.22 7.74
CA THR A 115 8.92 -14.18 8.75
C THR A 115 8.01 -15.27 8.21
N THR A 116 7.51 -15.16 6.96
CA THR A 116 6.64 -16.18 6.36
C THR A 116 7.48 -17.18 5.56
N PRO A 117 7.45 -18.49 5.90
CA PRO A 117 8.11 -19.52 5.09
C PRO A 117 7.47 -19.62 3.71
N ASP A 118 8.30 -19.86 2.70
CA ASP A 118 7.88 -20.04 1.32
C ASP A 118 7.03 -21.32 1.15
N GLU A 119 5.70 -21.18 1.18
CA GLU A 119 4.77 -22.29 0.95
C GLU A 119 4.54 -22.57 -0.56
N ALA A 120 5.24 -21.89 -1.47
CA ALA A 120 5.08 -22.07 -2.92
C ALA A 120 6.02 -23.13 -3.54
N ALA A 121 6.59 -24.02 -2.73
CA ALA A 121 7.41 -25.14 -3.17
C ALA A 121 6.77 -26.50 -2.88
N GLU A 122 5.61 -26.78 -3.50
CA GLU A 122 5.14 -28.15 -3.80
C GLU A 122 4.51 -28.24 -5.20
#